data_AF-A0A9J6AU90-F1
#
_entry.id   AF-A0A9J6AU90-F1
#
_cell.length_a   1.000
_cell.length_b   1.000
_cell.length_c   1.000
_cell.angle_alpha   90.00
_cell.angle_beta   90.00
_cell.angle_gamma   90.00
#
_symmetry.space_group_name_H-M   'P 1'
#
loop_
_entity.id
_entity.type
_entity.pdbx_description
1 polymer ?
#
loop_
_entity_poly.entity_id
_entity_poly.type
_entity_poly.pdbx_seq_one_letter_code
_entity_poly.pdbx_strand_id
1 'polypeptide(L)'
;MLRGSGVCWDLRKAAPYDVHDQLDLDIPVGTRGDRCDRYCIHIEEMRQSVRIIVQCLNQMPSGMIKADDRKLCPPSRSRMKL
;
A
#
# COMPACT_ATOMS: atom_id res chain seq x y z
N MET A 1 -12.75 11.83 1.75
CA MET A 1 -13.93 12.63 1.37
C MET A 1 -14.42 12.25 -0.02
N LEU A 2 -13.58 12.29 -1.06
CA LEU A 2 -13.94 11.90 -2.45
C LEU A 2 -14.69 10.57 -2.55
N ARG A 3 -14.14 9.48 -1.97
CA ARG A 3 -14.77 8.16 -1.98
C ARG A 3 -16.11 8.08 -1.26
N GLY A 4 -16.32 8.91 -0.22
CA GLY A 4 -17.60 8.97 0.47
C GLY A 4 -18.70 9.54 -0.41
N SER A 5 -18.35 10.48 -1.28
CA SER A 5 -19.26 11.20 -2.18
C SER A 5 -19.48 10.50 -3.53
N GLY A 6 -19.16 9.21 -3.66
CA GLY A 6 -19.35 8.46 -4.91
C GLY A 6 -18.21 8.55 -5.92
N VAL A 7 -17.14 9.28 -5.63
CA VAL A 7 -16.00 9.40 -6.56
C VAL A 7 -15.04 8.22 -6.35
N CYS A 8 -14.98 7.32 -7.32
CA CYS A 8 -14.06 6.19 -7.32
C CYS A 8 -12.63 6.66 -7.65
N TRP A 9 -11.92 7.16 -6.64
CA TRP A 9 -10.53 7.61 -6.78
C TRP A 9 -9.65 7.11 -5.64
N ASP A 10 -8.56 6.44 -6.01
CA ASP A 10 -7.48 6.02 -5.12
C ASP A 10 -6.16 6.01 -5.90
N LEU A 11 -5.11 6.60 -5.31
CA LEU A 11 -3.78 6.68 -5.92
C LEU A 11 -3.18 5.30 -6.17
N ARG A 12 -3.42 4.32 -5.30
CA ARG A 12 -2.84 2.97 -5.41
C ARG A 12 -3.32 2.22 -6.66
N LYS A 13 -4.47 2.59 -7.23
CA LYS A 13 -4.98 2.06 -8.50
C LYS A 13 -4.81 3.03 -9.67
N ALA A 14 -5.05 4.33 -9.46
CA ALA A 14 -5.02 5.31 -10.55
C ALA A 14 -3.59 5.66 -10.99
N ALA A 15 -2.65 5.71 -10.05
CA ALA A 15 -1.23 5.93 -10.30
C ALA A 15 -0.42 5.02 -9.35
N PRO A 16 -0.39 3.70 -9.61
CA PRO A 16 0.25 2.74 -8.73
C PRO A 16 1.71 3.09 -8.49
N TYR A 17 2.16 2.90 -7.25
CA TYR A 17 3.54 3.10 -6.83
C TYR A 17 4.02 1.85 -6.09
N ASP A 18 5.34 1.71 -6.00
CA ASP A 18 6.02 0.54 -5.45
C ASP A 18 5.53 -0.78 -6.11
N VAL A 19 4.78 -1.59 -5.37
CA VAL A 19 4.27 -2.90 -5.80
C VAL A 19 2.74 -2.99 -5.72
N HIS A 20 2.05 -1.84 -5.58
CA HIS A 20 0.58 -1.83 -5.46
C HIS A 20 -0.14 -2.23 -6.75
N ASP A 21 0.55 -2.21 -7.88
CA ASP A 21 0.07 -2.72 -9.17
C ASP A 21 -0.06 -4.26 -9.19
N GLN A 22 0.75 -4.95 -8.39
CA GLN A 22 0.79 -6.41 -8.30
C GLN A 22 -0.12 -6.98 -7.20
N LEU A 23 -0.73 -6.10 -6.39
CA LEU A 23 -1.57 -6.49 -5.26
C LEU A 23 -3.06 -6.38 -5.61
N ASP A 24 -3.84 -7.33 -5.09
CA ASP A 24 -5.29 -7.34 -5.30
C ASP A 24 -5.97 -6.43 -4.27
N LEU A 25 -6.24 -5.19 -4.71
CA LEU A 25 -6.92 -4.17 -3.93
C LEU A 25 -8.33 -3.85 -4.45
N ASP A 26 -9.34 -3.98 -3.57
CA ASP A 26 -10.71 -3.52 -3.77
C ASP A 26 -10.90 -2.13 -3.13
N ILE A 27 -11.53 -1.20 -3.83
CA ILE A 27 -11.74 0.18 -3.37
C ILE A 27 -13.21 0.38 -2.96
N PRO A 28 -13.50 0.57 -1.66
CA PRO A 28 -14.85 0.88 -1.22
C PRO A 28 -15.24 2.32 -1.61
N VAL A 29 -16.43 2.48 -2.18
CA VAL A 29 -17.00 3.78 -2.57
C VAL A 29 -18.38 3.92 -1.94
N GLY A 30 -18.62 5.03 -1.27
CA GLY A 30 -19.90 5.38 -0.65
C GLY A 30 -20.86 5.97 -1.67
N THR A 31 -22.15 5.96 -1.37
CA THR A 31 -23.19 6.38 -2.31
C THR A 31 -23.90 7.67 -1.89
N ARG A 32 -24.03 7.92 -0.58
CA ARG A 32 -24.83 9.01 -0.02
C ARG A 32 -23.99 10.20 0.43
N GLY A 33 -22.69 10.01 0.66
CA GLY A 33 -21.80 11.10 1.09
C GLY A 33 -21.95 11.50 2.55
N ASP A 34 -22.65 10.70 3.36
CA ASP A 34 -22.91 11.02 4.76
C ASP A 34 -21.72 10.61 5.67
N ARG A 35 -21.88 10.79 6.99
CA ARG A 35 -20.87 10.35 7.96
C ARG A 35 -20.82 8.83 8.09
N CYS A 36 -21.95 8.16 7.87
CA CYS A 36 -22.05 6.70 8.01
C CYS A 36 -21.25 6.00 6.91
N ASP A 37 -21.41 6.42 5.66
CA ASP A 37 -20.67 5.89 4.51
C ASP A 37 -19.16 6.04 4.71
N ARG A 38 -18.71 7.20 5.22
CA ARG A 38 -17.29 7.42 5.52
C ARG A 38 -16.76 6.47 6.58
N TYR A 39 -17.55 6.20 7.61
CA TYR A 39 -17.20 5.24 8.66
C TYR A 39 -17.13 3.81 8.11
N CYS A 40 -18.14 3.39 7.34
CA CYS A 40 -18.16 2.08 6.70
C CYS A 40 -16.98 1.89 5.73
N ILE A 41 -16.66 2.91 4.92
CA ILE A 41 -15.47 2.92 4.05
C ILE A 41 -14.20 2.69 4.87
N HIS A 42 -14.03 3.36 6.01
CA HIS A 42 -12.82 3.17 6.84
C HIS A 42 -12.73 1.75 7.39
N ILE A 43 -13.85 1.15 7.79
CA ILE A 43 -13.87 -0.26 8.23
C ILE A 43 -13.43 -1.18 7.10
N GLU A 44 -13.94 -0.96 5.90
CA GLU A 44 -13.60 -1.80 4.76
C GLU A 44 -12.15 -1.59 4.31
N GLU A 45 -11.63 -0.36 4.39
CA GLU A 45 -10.22 -0.07 4.15
C GLU A 45 -9.31 -0.77 5.15
N MET A 46 -9.70 -0.90 6.42
CA MET A 46 -8.94 -1.68 7.40
C MET A 46 -8.91 -3.16 7.03
N ARG A 47 -10.05 -3.73 6.59
CA ARG A 47 -10.12 -5.13 6.11
C ARG A 47 -9.23 -5.34 4.90
N GLN A 48 -9.27 -4.41 3.94
CA GLN A 48 -8.43 -4.51 2.76
C GLN A 48 -6.95 -4.34 3.07
N SER A 49 -6.62 -3.51 4.06
CA SER A 49 -5.23 -3.35 4.54
C SER A 49 -4.69 -4.66 5.12
N VAL A 50 -5.50 -5.39 5.89
CA VAL A 50 -5.12 -6.73 6.39
C VAL A 50 -4.92 -7.71 5.22
N ARG A 51 -5.79 -7.69 4.21
CA ARG A 51 -5.65 -8.53 3.02
C ARG A 51 -4.34 -8.26 2.26
N ILE A 52 -3.98 -6.98 2.09
CA ILE A 52 -2.68 -6.58 1.49
C ILE A 52 -1.52 -7.14 2.30
N ILE A 53 -1.54 -7.00 3.64
CA ILE A 53 -0.47 -7.50 4.50
C ILE A 53 -0.27 -9.00 4.28
N VAL A 54 -1.36 -9.78 4.24
CA VAL A 54 -1.30 -11.23 4.00
C VAL A 54 -0.73 -11.55 2.61
N GLN A 55 -1.11 -10.80 1.57
CA GLN A 55 -0.57 -10.98 0.22
C GLN A 55 0.94 -10.68 0.19
N CYS A 56 1.38 -9.58 0.79
CA CYS A 56 2.79 -9.22 0.87
C CYS A 56 3.61 -10.26 1.62
N LEU A 57 3.06 -10.88 2.68
CA LEU A 57 3.72 -11.96 3.41
C LEU A 57 3.89 -13.21 2.54
N ASN A 58 2.86 -13.57 1.75
CA ASN A 58 2.90 -14.74 0.88
C ASN A 58 3.79 -14.55 -0.36
N GLN A 59 3.95 -13.32 -0.83
CA GLN A 59 4.69 -12.98 -2.04
C GLN A 59 6.04 -12.32 -1.75
N MET A 60 6.57 -12.45 -0.52
CA MET A 60 7.79 -11.75 -0.11
C MET A 60 9.03 -12.29 -0.85
N PRO A 61 9.68 -11.49 -1.72
CA PRO A 61 10.90 -11.92 -2.38
C PRO A 61 12.08 -11.87 -1.41
N SER A 62 13.04 -12.77 -1.57
CA SER A 62 14.34 -12.67 -0.93
C SER A 62 15.26 -11.78 -1.77
N GLY A 63 16.13 -11.01 -1.12
CA GLY A 63 17.05 -10.14 -1.85
C GLY A 63 17.66 -9.02 -1.01
N MET A 64 18.32 -8.10 -1.71
CA MET A 64 18.89 -6.90 -1.12
C MET A 64 17.79 -5.89 -0.77
N ILE A 65 17.83 -5.36 0.45
CA ILE A 65 16.83 -4.40 0.96
C ILE A 65 17.26 -2.95 0.66
N LYS A 66 18.55 -2.73 0.42
CA LYS A 66 19.13 -1.41 0.11
C LYS A 66 19.62 -1.40 -1.33
N ALA A 67 19.56 -0.23 -1.96
CA ALA A 67 20.28 0.01 -3.21
C ALA A 67 21.78 -0.23 -3.00
N ASP A 68 22.47 -0.78 -4.02
CA ASP A 68 23.91 -1.07 -3.95
C ASP A 68 24.79 0.19 -4.17
N ASP A 69 24.18 1.37 -4.25
CA ASP A 69 24.91 2.63 -4.38
C ASP A 69 25.38 3.14 -3.01
N ARG A 70 26.70 3.13 -2.81
CA ARG A 70 27.37 3.59 -1.59
C ARG A 70 27.37 5.10 -1.41
N LYS A 71 27.10 5.88 -2.46
CA LYS A 71 26.96 7.34 -2.35
C LYS A 71 25.62 7.72 -1.73
N LEU A 72 24.59 6.90 -1.96
CA LEU A 72 23.23 7.13 -1.49
C LEU A 72 22.94 6.40 -0.17
N CYS A 73 23.36 5.14 -0.07
CA CYS A 73 23.05 4.27 1.07
C CYS A 73 24.33 3.83 1.81
N PRO A 74 24.38 3.94 3.15
CA PRO A 74 25.52 3.46 3.90
C PRO A 74 25.60 1.93 3.84
N PRO A 75 26.82 1.35 3.73
CA PRO A 75 27.03 -0.09 3.64
C PRO A 75 26.62 -0.79 4.94
N SER A 76 26.40 -2.10 4.87
CA SER A 76 26.20 -2.91 6.07
C SER A 76 27.45 -2.87 6.96
N ARG A 77 27.25 -2.97 8.28
CA ARG A 77 28.37 -2.93 9.25
C ARG A 77 29.43 -4.00 8.99
N SER A 78 29.03 -5.18 8.49
CA SER A 78 29.95 -6.24 8.11
C SER A 78 30.85 -5.85 6.93
N ARG A 79 30.29 -5.18 5.90
CA ARG A 79 31.05 -4.66 4.74
C ARG A 79 31.90 -3.44 5.05
N MET A 80 31.65 -2.73 6.16
CA MET A 80 32.39 -1.53 6.55
C MET A 80 33.68 -1.83 7.32
N LYS A 81 33.77 -3.01 7.95
CA LYS A 81 34.94 -3.44 8.75
C LYS A 81 35.96 -4.25 7.95
N LEU A 82 35.62 -4.61 6.71
CA LEU A 82 36.53 -5.14 5.69
C LEU A 82 37.15 -3.97 4.94
#